data_AF-A0AAD9YT96-F1
#
_entry.id   AF-A0AAD9YT96-F1
#
_cell.length_a   1.000
_cell.length_b   1.000
_cell.length_c   1.000
_cell.angle_alpha   90.00
_cell.angle_beta   90.00
_cell.angle_gamma   90.00
#
_symmetry.space_group_name_H-M   'P 1'
#
loop_
_entity.id
_entity.type
_entity.pdbx_description
1 polymer ?
#
loop_
_entity_poly.entity_id
_entity_poly.type
_entity_poly.pdbx_seq_one_letter_code
_entity_poly.pdbx_strand_id
1 'polypeptide(L)'
;MIKGMMAQYQPDAEFEIVSNPEFLAEGTAVRDLMHPDRMLIGSSTTPAGIRAANALKSVYASWVPESKILTVNTWSSELTKLVANAMLAQRISSINSISALCEELGADVSEISQGIGADSRLGKKFLHAGVGFGGSCFEKDILNLTYMARTLHLDTVADYWMGVLDINKYQRERFAQKVHRALNGNLRGKKVAILGFAFKENTNDTRNSIAVHIIAELAHEMPSEIAIFDPGCDPVEVMDEVRHSITDQRILERVKVRSTWRETVHGSSAMCILTPWYHFRYPKKAQASARRSSMWSSNEASKEEAATFIKEAPLSEMDVVELEKFVSRGASHTPVDPLKRMKPENPCPENCKGCNFDAASEDLGDPIDWEWTASVMKRPRLVLDGRNVVSGPELEKLGFTVQGIGKGLVI
;
A
#
# COMPACT_ATOMS: atom_id res chain seq x y z
N MET A 1 -11.55 -3.40 29.10
CA MET A 1 -12.93 -3.35 28.61
C MET A 1 -13.53 -4.75 28.44
N ILE A 2 -13.00 -5.62 27.56
CA ILE A 2 -13.52 -6.98 27.32
C ILE A 2 -13.58 -7.84 28.60
N LYS A 3 -12.52 -7.85 29.42
CA LYS A 3 -12.52 -8.61 30.68
C LYS A 3 -13.63 -8.18 31.64
N GLY A 4 -13.93 -6.89 31.69
CA GLY A 4 -15.02 -6.34 32.50
C GLY A 4 -16.40 -6.71 31.95
N MET A 5 -16.57 -6.70 30.63
CA MET A 5 -17.80 -7.15 29.97
C MET A 5 -18.06 -8.64 30.25
N MET A 6 -17.05 -9.48 30.07
CA MET A 6 -17.19 -10.92 30.34
C MET A 6 -17.47 -11.21 31.81
N ALA A 7 -16.81 -10.52 32.74
CA ALA A 7 -17.12 -10.66 34.17
C ALA A 7 -18.57 -10.26 34.52
N GLN A 8 -19.17 -9.33 33.76
CA GLN A 8 -20.55 -8.90 33.95
C GLN A 8 -21.58 -9.88 33.35
N TYR A 9 -21.31 -10.41 32.16
CA TYR A 9 -22.28 -11.22 31.41
C TYR A 9 -22.09 -12.73 31.56
N GLN A 10 -20.89 -13.20 31.89
CA GLN A 10 -20.55 -14.61 32.15
C GLN A 10 -19.52 -14.73 33.28
N PRO A 11 -19.94 -14.52 34.55
CA PRO A 11 -19.03 -14.50 35.70
C PRO A 11 -18.32 -15.84 35.95
N ASP A 12 -18.95 -16.96 35.56
CA ASP A 12 -18.40 -18.31 35.77
C ASP A 12 -17.50 -18.79 34.62
N ALA A 13 -17.39 -18.04 33.53
CA ALA A 13 -16.56 -18.41 32.39
C ALA A 13 -15.08 -18.14 32.71
N GLU A 14 -14.24 -19.18 32.63
CA GLU A 14 -12.78 -19.00 32.63
C GLU A 14 -12.32 -18.60 31.22
N PHE A 15 -11.77 -17.40 31.09
CA PHE A 15 -11.21 -16.92 29.82
C PHE A 15 -9.96 -16.08 30.04
N GLU A 16 -9.06 -16.11 29.06
CA GLU A 16 -7.89 -15.25 28.99
C GLU A 16 -7.92 -14.42 27.70
N ILE A 17 -7.36 -13.22 27.79
CA ILE A 17 -7.27 -12.29 26.65
C ILE A 17 -5.82 -12.20 26.23
N VAL A 18 -5.58 -12.47 24.95
CA VAL A 18 -4.28 -12.30 24.30
C VAL A 18 -4.36 -11.24 23.21
N SER A 19 -3.30 -10.44 23.08
CA SER A 19 -3.11 -9.51 21.97
C SER A 19 -2.15 -10.14 20.98
N ASN A 20 -2.55 -10.32 19.73
CA ASN A 20 -1.67 -10.82 18.68
C ASN A 20 -1.78 -9.92 17.45
N PRO A 21 -1.02 -8.81 17.41
CA PRO A 21 -1.12 -7.84 16.33
C PRO A 21 -0.58 -8.40 15.02
N GLU A 22 -1.23 -7.99 13.94
CA GLU A 22 -0.85 -8.33 12.57
C GLU A 22 0.28 -7.41 12.06
N PHE A 23 1.27 -7.97 11.36
CA PHE A 23 2.36 -7.23 10.71
C PHE A 23 2.49 -7.51 9.22
N LEU A 24 1.35 -7.60 8.53
CA LEU A 24 1.30 -7.83 7.09
C LEU A 24 1.31 -6.52 6.32
N ALA A 25 1.78 -6.58 5.07
CA ALA A 25 1.61 -5.53 4.09
C ALA A 25 0.78 -6.06 2.92
N GLU A 26 -0.18 -5.25 2.43
CA GLU A 26 -0.93 -5.58 1.22
C GLU A 26 0.02 -5.86 0.03
N GLY A 27 -0.32 -6.82 -0.82
CA GLY A 27 0.54 -7.29 -1.90
C GLY A 27 1.60 -8.31 -1.47
N THR A 28 1.91 -8.46 -0.18
CA THR A 28 2.85 -9.48 0.33
C THR A 28 2.32 -10.32 1.51
N ALA A 29 1.03 -10.23 1.80
CA ALA A 29 0.40 -10.83 2.98
C ALA A 29 0.72 -12.33 3.17
N VAL A 30 0.60 -13.15 2.13
CA VAL A 30 0.89 -14.60 2.22
C VAL A 30 2.35 -14.85 2.59
N ARG A 31 3.29 -14.16 1.93
CA ARG A 31 4.72 -14.30 2.24
C ARG A 31 5.01 -13.84 3.66
N ASP A 32 4.41 -12.73 4.10
CA ASP A 32 4.63 -12.16 5.42
C ASP A 32 4.03 -13.05 6.54
N LEU A 33 2.96 -13.79 6.26
CA LEU A 33 2.38 -14.82 7.14
C LEU A 33 3.26 -16.09 7.23
N MET A 34 3.80 -16.54 6.11
CA MET A 34 4.62 -17.76 6.05
C MET A 34 6.05 -17.53 6.58
N HIS A 35 6.58 -16.32 6.39
CA HIS A 35 7.96 -15.97 6.75
C HIS A 35 8.03 -14.63 7.48
N PRO A 36 7.41 -14.50 8.66
CA PRO A 36 7.40 -13.24 9.40
C PRO A 36 8.82 -12.87 9.87
N ASP A 37 9.08 -11.57 9.97
CA ASP A 37 10.26 -11.05 10.67
C ASP A 37 10.19 -11.41 12.17
N ARG A 38 8.98 -11.32 12.75
CA ARG A 38 8.63 -11.65 14.13
C ARG A 38 7.12 -11.87 14.27
N MET A 39 6.73 -12.67 15.25
CA MET A 39 5.37 -12.77 15.80
C MET A 39 5.37 -12.15 17.20
N LEU A 40 4.30 -11.45 17.57
CA LEU A 40 4.15 -10.81 18.87
C LEU A 40 2.88 -11.31 19.55
N ILE A 41 3.00 -11.79 20.78
CA ILE A 41 1.88 -12.28 21.60
C ILE A 41 1.93 -11.56 22.95
N GLY A 42 0.95 -10.70 23.21
CA GLY A 42 0.72 -10.04 24.49
C GLY A 42 -0.23 -10.84 25.37
N SER A 43 0.07 -11.01 26.64
CA SER A 43 -0.84 -11.65 27.62
C SER A 43 -0.73 -11.04 29.02
N SER A 44 -1.60 -11.46 29.93
CA SER A 44 -1.42 -11.14 31.35
C SER A 44 -0.22 -11.90 31.92
N THR A 45 0.45 -11.35 32.94
CA THR A 45 1.58 -12.01 33.62
C THR A 45 1.13 -13.09 34.61
N THR A 46 -0.16 -13.40 34.66
CA THR A 46 -0.71 -14.45 35.52
C THR A 46 -0.36 -15.83 34.96
N PRO A 47 -0.35 -16.89 35.79
CA PRO A 47 -0.13 -18.25 35.29
C PRO A 47 -1.12 -18.67 34.19
N ALA A 48 -2.38 -18.23 34.28
CA ALA A 48 -3.39 -18.51 33.26
C ALA A 48 -3.09 -17.77 31.94
N GLY A 49 -2.75 -16.48 32.00
CA GLY A 49 -2.36 -15.70 30.83
C GLY A 49 -1.13 -16.26 30.12
N ILE A 50 -0.11 -16.68 30.87
CA ILE A 50 1.10 -17.31 30.31
C ILE A 50 0.74 -18.64 29.62
N ARG A 51 -0.15 -19.46 30.20
CA ARG A 51 -0.63 -20.69 29.56
C ARG A 51 -1.35 -20.38 28.24
N ALA A 52 -2.21 -19.37 28.21
CA ALA A 52 -2.92 -18.96 27.00
C ALA A 52 -1.96 -18.47 25.91
N ALA A 53 -0.97 -17.64 26.26
CA ALA A 53 0.07 -17.21 25.33
C ALA A 53 0.89 -18.38 24.77
N ASN A 54 1.25 -19.35 25.61
CA ASN A 54 2.00 -20.53 25.20
C ASN A 54 1.18 -21.45 24.28
N ALA A 55 -0.13 -21.58 24.52
CA ALA A 55 -1.01 -22.30 23.60
C ALA A 55 -1.01 -21.65 22.21
N LEU A 56 -1.18 -20.33 22.12
CA LEU A 56 -1.11 -19.63 20.83
C LEU A 56 0.30 -19.71 20.19
N LYS A 57 1.35 -19.61 21.00
CA LYS A 57 2.74 -19.80 20.55
C LYS A 57 2.93 -21.18 19.91
N SER A 58 2.38 -22.25 20.49
CA SER A 58 2.51 -23.61 19.92
C SER A 58 1.86 -23.77 18.54
N VAL A 59 0.77 -23.04 18.28
CA VAL A 59 0.17 -22.99 16.94
C VAL A 59 1.18 -22.43 15.95
N TYR A 60 1.70 -21.22 16.21
CA TYR A 60 2.66 -20.57 15.32
C TYR A 60 3.99 -21.31 15.21
N ALA A 61 4.44 -21.99 16.26
CA ALA A 61 5.67 -22.78 16.26
C ALA A 61 5.65 -23.94 15.26
N SER A 62 4.48 -24.30 14.73
CA SER A 62 4.34 -25.31 13.68
C SER A 62 5.01 -24.91 12.35
N TRP A 63 5.22 -23.61 12.08
CA TRP A 63 5.94 -23.14 10.89
C TRP A 63 6.83 -21.92 11.10
N VAL A 64 6.69 -21.20 12.22
CA VAL A 64 7.53 -20.04 12.56
C VAL A 64 8.58 -20.47 13.59
N PRO A 65 9.89 -20.21 13.37
CA PRO A 65 10.92 -20.48 14.36
C PRO A 65 10.62 -19.79 15.70
N GLU A 66 10.74 -20.53 16.81
CA GLU A 66 10.43 -20.00 18.14
C GLU A 66 11.22 -18.73 18.50
N SER A 67 12.45 -18.58 18.01
CA SER A 67 13.27 -17.39 18.21
C SER A 67 12.67 -16.11 17.62
N LYS A 68 11.68 -16.24 16.71
CA LYS A 68 10.92 -15.14 16.13
C LYS A 68 9.58 -14.90 16.82
N ILE A 69 9.18 -15.73 17.79
CA ILE A 69 7.90 -15.58 18.50
C ILE A 69 8.16 -14.92 19.86
N LEU A 70 7.78 -13.65 19.97
CA LEU A 70 8.00 -12.84 21.15
C LEU A 70 6.74 -12.80 22.02
N THR A 71 6.89 -13.11 23.30
CA THR A 71 5.81 -13.01 24.29
C THR A 71 6.06 -11.82 25.22
N VAL A 72 5.09 -10.93 25.34
CA VAL A 72 5.16 -9.71 26.18
C VAL A 72 3.86 -9.53 26.96
N ASN A 73 3.74 -8.46 27.75
CA ASN A 73 2.44 -8.12 28.35
C ASN A 73 1.48 -7.54 27.30
N THR A 74 0.16 -7.62 27.56
CA THR A 74 -0.88 -7.16 26.62
C THR A 74 -0.68 -5.72 26.15
N TRP A 75 -0.42 -4.78 27.06
CA TRP A 75 -0.24 -3.36 26.71
C TRP A 75 1.00 -3.12 25.85
N SER A 76 2.11 -3.79 26.15
CA SER A 76 3.33 -3.71 25.34
C SER A 76 3.13 -4.26 23.93
N SER A 77 2.31 -5.31 23.77
CA SER A 77 1.97 -5.87 22.45
C SER A 77 1.18 -4.86 21.61
N GLU A 78 0.10 -4.30 22.18
CA GLU A 78 -0.75 -3.32 21.50
C GLU A 78 0.02 -2.05 21.13
N LEU A 79 0.80 -1.50 22.08
CA LEU A 79 1.58 -0.29 21.84
C LEU A 79 2.69 -0.52 20.80
N THR A 80 3.32 -1.70 20.79
CA THR A 80 4.37 -2.04 19.82
C THR A 80 3.84 -1.97 18.38
N LYS A 81 2.57 -2.36 18.14
CA LYS A 81 1.96 -2.23 16.81
C LYS A 81 1.83 -0.77 16.37
N LEU A 82 1.30 0.08 17.25
CA LEU A 82 1.14 1.51 16.98
C LEU A 82 2.49 2.19 16.74
N VAL A 83 3.46 1.96 17.63
CA VAL A 83 4.80 2.57 17.56
C VAL A 83 5.55 2.08 16.32
N ALA A 84 5.48 0.79 15.97
CA ALA A 84 6.14 0.30 14.77
C ALA A 84 5.64 1.00 13.50
N ASN A 85 4.32 1.17 13.35
CA ASN A 85 3.74 1.87 12.21
C ASN A 85 4.09 3.37 12.22
N ALA A 86 4.07 4.00 13.40
CA ALA A 86 4.47 5.41 13.55
C ALA A 86 5.95 5.63 13.18
N MET A 87 6.86 4.72 13.58
CA MET A 87 8.27 4.80 13.20
C MET A 87 8.51 4.59 11.70
N LEU A 88 7.74 3.70 11.04
CA LEU A 88 7.81 3.54 9.58
C LEU A 88 7.38 4.81 8.85
N ALA A 89 6.26 5.41 9.26
CA ALA A 89 5.75 6.66 8.71
C ALA A 89 6.67 7.86 9.01
N GLN A 90 7.30 7.87 10.19
CA GLN A 90 8.30 8.87 10.56
C GLN A 90 9.47 8.86 9.59
N ARG A 91 10.01 7.69 9.23
CA ARG A 91 11.14 7.60 8.27
C ARG A 91 10.78 8.21 6.91
N ILE A 92 9.57 7.95 6.42
CA ILE A 92 9.07 8.53 5.16
C ILE A 92 8.98 10.06 5.29
N SER A 93 8.42 10.55 6.39
CA SER A 93 8.30 11.99 6.62
C SER A 93 9.66 12.68 6.78
N SER A 94 10.59 12.06 7.50
CA SER A 94 11.95 12.55 7.65
C SER A 94 12.65 12.68 6.30
N ILE A 95 12.58 11.67 5.42
CA ILE A 95 13.23 11.81 4.10
C ILE A 95 12.49 12.80 3.19
N ASN A 96 11.16 12.92 3.32
CA ASN A 96 10.38 13.91 2.59
C ASN A 96 10.70 15.35 3.02
N SER A 97 10.94 15.62 4.31
CA SER A 97 11.35 16.96 4.74
C SER A 97 12.72 17.33 4.18
N ILE A 98 13.66 16.37 4.12
CA ILE A 98 14.95 16.56 3.47
C ILE A 98 14.80 16.76 1.96
N SER A 99 13.82 16.13 1.30
CA SER A 99 13.57 16.34 -0.13
C SER A 99 13.30 17.82 -0.48
N ALA A 100 12.62 18.56 0.40
CA ALA A 100 12.41 19.99 0.20
C ALA A 100 13.73 20.77 0.25
N LEU A 101 14.63 20.43 1.18
CA LEU A 101 15.96 21.05 1.25
C LEU A 101 16.80 20.70 0.02
N CYS A 102 16.74 19.46 -0.48
CA CYS A 102 17.45 19.04 -1.68
C CYS A 102 17.09 19.90 -2.89
N GLU A 103 15.81 20.24 -3.04
CA GLU A 103 15.33 21.05 -4.15
C GLU A 103 15.87 22.48 -4.14
N GLU A 104 16.06 23.08 -2.95
CA GLU A 104 16.61 24.43 -2.81
C GLU A 104 18.14 24.46 -2.89
N LEU A 105 18.81 23.39 -2.45
CA LEU A 105 20.27 23.31 -2.37
C LEU A 105 20.96 22.75 -3.63
N GLY A 106 20.20 22.21 -4.58
CA GLY A 106 20.80 21.52 -5.74
C GLY A 106 21.21 20.07 -5.45
N ALA A 107 20.76 19.48 -4.33
CA ALA A 107 21.10 18.11 -3.96
C ALA A 107 20.07 17.09 -4.49
N ASP A 108 20.41 15.81 -4.42
CA ASP A 108 19.55 14.69 -4.79
C ASP A 108 19.17 13.84 -3.58
N VAL A 109 17.87 13.81 -3.23
CA VAL A 109 17.35 13.04 -2.10
C VAL A 109 17.61 11.53 -2.24
N SER A 110 17.71 11.01 -3.46
CA SER A 110 18.01 9.59 -3.72
C SER A 110 19.45 9.26 -3.33
N GLU A 111 20.39 10.17 -3.63
CA GLU A 111 21.80 10.03 -3.23
C GLU A 111 21.95 10.15 -1.71
N ILE A 112 21.24 11.10 -1.08
CA ILE A 112 21.20 11.22 0.39
C ILE A 112 20.64 9.94 1.02
N SER A 113 19.53 9.42 0.48
CA SER A 113 18.91 8.17 0.96
C SER A 113 19.85 6.99 0.88
N GLN A 114 20.64 6.90 -0.20
CA GLN A 114 21.68 5.89 -0.36
C GLN A 114 22.82 6.08 0.66
N GLY A 115 23.29 7.31 0.86
CA GLY A 115 24.34 7.65 1.81
C GLY A 115 23.98 7.30 3.25
N ILE A 116 22.79 7.71 3.73
CA ILE A 116 22.34 7.39 5.09
C ILE A 116 21.95 5.90 5.22
N GLY A 117 21.42 5.29 4.16
CA GLY A 117 20.99 3.90 4.16
C GLY A 117 22.15 2.89 4.20
N ALA A 118 23.37 3.35 3.91
CA ALA A 118 24.60 2.56 4.06
C ALA A 118 25.00 2.37 5.54
N ASP A 119 24.54 3.23 6.45
CA ASP A 119 24.71 3.03 7.89
C ASP A 119 23.73 1.94 8.37
N SER A 120 24.27 0.82 8.85
CA SER A 120 23.47 -0.33 9.29
C SER A 120 22.55 -0.04 10.47
N ARG A 121 22.84 1.00 11.27
CA ARG A 121 21.98 1.45 12.38
C ARG A 121 20.73 2.15 11.89
N LEU A 122 20.82 2.81 10.72
CA LEU A 122 19.69 3.49 10.06
C LEU A 122 18.94 2.54 9.12
N GLY A 123 19.68 1.72 8.37
CA GLY A 123 19.15 0.77 7.40
C GLY A 123 18.57 1.43 6.13
N LYS A 124 18.46 0.64 5.06
CA LYS A 124 18.11 1.12 3.71
C LYS A 124 16.61 1.23 3.38
N LYS A 125 15.72 0.65 4.21
CA LYS A 125 14.28 0.56 3.91
C LYS A 125 13.55 1.84 4.36
N PHE A 126 12.40 2.14 3.74
CA PHE A 126 11.55 3.29 4.09
C PHE A 126 12.26 4.65 4.00
N LEU A 127 13.21 4.78 3.06
CA LEU A 127 13.95 6.01 2.77
C LEU A 127 13.72 6.46 1.32
N HIS A 128 12.53 6.21 0.77
CA HIS A 128 12.18 6.68 -0.57
C HIS A 128 11.27 7.90 -0.43
N ALA A 129 11.79 9.06 -0.84
CA ALA A 129 11.01 10.29 -0.88
C ALA A 129 9.95 10.23 -1.98
N GLY A 130 8.80 10.86 -1.73
CA GLY A 130 7.71 10.96 -2.68
C GLY A 130 6.64 11.95 -2.23
N VAL A 131 5.47 11.92 -2.87
CA VAL A 131 4.34 12.84 -2.59
C VAL A 131 3.74 12.71 -1.20
N GLY A 132 4.06 11.62 -0.50
CA GLY A 132 3.56 11.29 0.82
C GLY A 132 3.30 9.79 0.97
N PHE A 133 3.05 9.37 2.21
CA PHE A 133 2.46 8.08 2.49
C PHE A 133 0.93 8.20 2.55
N GLY A 134 0.25 7.09 2.25
CA GLY A 134 -1.20 6.95 2.37
C GLY A 134 -1.57 5.59 2.97
N GLY A 135 -2.80 5.16 2.73
CA GLY A 135 -3.36 3.92 3.24
C GLY A 135 -3.96 4.06 4.65
N SER A 136 -4.71 3.06 5.09
CA SER A 136 -5.54 3.16 6.30
C SER A 136 -4.76 3.08 7.62
N CYS A 137 -3.50 2.64 7.61
CA CYS A 137 -2.78 2.28 8.83
C CYS A 137 -1.96 3.43 9.43
N PHE A 138 -1.11 4.11 8.66
CA PHE A 138 -0.14 5.05 9.23
C PHE A 138 -0.79 6.25 9.91
N GLU A 139 -1.68 6.96 9.21
CA GLU A 139 -2.36 8.13 9.76
C GLU A 139 -3.21 7.76 10.98
N LYS A 140 -4.02 6.71 10.86
CA LYS A 140 -4.85 6.20 11.95
C LYS A 140 -4.04 5.86 13.20
N ASP A 141 -2.92 5.15 13.05
CA ASP A 141 -2.14 4.68 14.19
C ASP A 141 -1.37 5.84 14.86
N ILE A 142 -0.89 6.83 14.09
CA ILE A 142 -0.30 8.05 14.65
C ILE A 142 -1.35 8.88 15.37
N LEU A 143 -2.54 9.08 14.80
CA LEU A 143 -3.62 9.82 15.46
C LEU A 143 -4.05 9.14 16.76
N ASN A 144 -4.13 7.81 16.78
CA ASN A 144 -4.39 7.04 18.01
C ASN A 144 -3.28 7.26 19.05
N LEU A 145 -2.00 7.17 18.64
CA LEU A 145 -0.87 7.39 19.53
C LEU A 145 -0.87 8.80 20.13
N THR A 146 -1.11 9.82 19.32
CA THR A 146 -1.24 11.22 19.76
C THR A 146 -2.43 11.40 20.70
N TYR A 147 -3.59 10.82 20.38
CA TYR A 147 -4.77 10.89 21.23
C TYR A 147 -4.54 10.25 22.60
N MET A 148 -3.90 9.07 22.63
CA MET A 148 -3.48 8.42 23.86
C MET A 148 -2.53 9.30 24.67
N ALA A 149 -1.51 9.88 24.04
CA ALA A 149 -0.56 10.77 24.71
C ALA A 149 -1.26 12.00 25.34
N ARG A 150 -2.16 12.66 24.62
CA ARG A 150 -2.94 13.80 25.14
C ARG A 150 -3.86 13.41 26.30
N THR A 151 -4.49 12.24 26.22
CA THR A 151 -5.35 11.72 27.31
C THR A 151 -4.54 11.45 28.58
N LEU A 152 -3.25 11.15 28.45
CA LEU A 152 -2.31 10.98 29.56
C LEU A 152 -1.58 12.28 29.94
N HIS A 153 -1.98 13.43 29.40
CA HIS A 153 -1.35 14.74 29.62
C HIS A 153 0.13 14.81 29.20
N LEU A 154 0.48 14.10 28.13
CA LEU A 154 1.83 14.08 27.53
C LEU A 154 1.86 14.88 26.22
N ASP A 155 1.55 16.18 26.30
CA ASP A 155 1.37 17.03 25.12
C ASP A 155 2.63 17.12 24.24
N THR A 156 3.82 17.20 24.83
CA THR A 156 5.09 17.23 24.07
C THR A 156 5.30 15.95 23.25
N VAL A 157 4.87 14.79 23.77
CA VAL A 157 4.96 13.51 23.05
C VAL A 157 3.93 13.48 21.92
N ALA A 158 2.73 13.98 22.18
CA ALA A 158 1.68 14.09 21.18
C ALA A 158 2.11 14.97 20.00
N ASP A 159 2.68 16.14 20.27
CA ASP A 159 3.10 17.10 19.25
C ASP A 159 4.27 16.56 18.42
N TYR A 160 5.20 15.82 19.03
CA TYR A 160 6.28 15.13 18.31
C TYR A 160 5.75 14.19 17.23
N TRP A 161 4.76 13.35 17.57
CA TRP A 161 4.17 12.41 16.62
C TRP A 161 3.26 13.10 15.61
N MET A 162 2.56 14.18 15.99
CA MET A 162 1.79 14.99 15.04
C MET A 162 2.66 15.61 13.95
N GLY A 163 3.90 16.01 14.28
CA GLY A 163 4.85 16.53 13.29
C GLY A 163 5.09 15.56 12.11
N VAL A 164 4.93 14.25 12.30
CA VAL A 164 5.00 13.26 11.22
C VAL A 164 3.86 13.48 10.21
N LEU A 165 2.64 13.70 10.68
CA LEU A 165 1.48 13.98 9.83
C LEU A 165 1.57 15.37 9.19
N ASP A 166 2.06 16.36 9.93
CA ASP A 166 2.23 17.73 9.42
C ASP A 166 3.20 17.76 8.24
N ILE A 167 4.31 17.02 8.30
CA ILE A 167 5.25 16.89 7.18
C ILE A 167 4.61 16.14 6.00
N ASN A 168 3.82 15.09 6.24
CA ASN A 168 3.11 14.38 5.16
C ASN A 168 2.09 15.28 4.45
N LYS A 169 1.36 16.11 5.22
CA LYS A 169 0.42 17.12 4.70
C LYS A 169 1.15 18.21 3.92
N TYR A 170 2.24 18.75 4.47
CA TYR A 170 3.08 19.73 3.80
C TYR A 170 3.60 19.21 2.46
N GLN A 171 4.04 17.94 2.41
CA GLN A 171 4.61 17.34 1.20
C GLN A 171 3.59 17.27 0.06
N ARG A 172 2.34 16.84 0.32
CA ARG A 172 1.30 16.80 -0.71
C ARG A 172 0.88 18.19 -1.19
N GLU A 173 0.77 19.15 -0.27
CA GLU A 173 0.42 20.54 -0.60
C GLU A 173 1.51 21.19 -1.45
N ARG A 174 2.78 21.00 -1.08
CA ARG A 174 3.93 21.51 -1.84
C ARG A 174 3.99 20.90 -3.23
N PHE A 175 3.69 19.61 -3.38
CA PHE A 175 3.64 18.98 -4.69
C PHE A 175 2.55 19.58 -5.59
N ALA A 176 1.34 19.77 -5.07
CA ALA A 176 0.26 20.43 -5.83
C ALA A 176 0.64 21.88 -6.23
N GLN A 177 1.25 22.64 -5.32
CA GLN A 177 1.79 23.97 -5.64
C GLN A 177 2.88 23.92 -6.70
N LYS A 178 3.72 22.88 -6.73
CA LYS A 178 4.74 22.67 -7.76
C LYS A 178 4.11 22.49 -9.14
N VAL A 179 3.03 21.69 -9.25
CA VAL A 179 2.23 21.56 -10.49
C VAL A 179 1.70 22.92 -10.94
N HIS A 180 1.11 23.69 -10.02
CA HIS A 180 0.55 25.01 -10.30
C HIS A 180 1.62 26.00 -10.82
N ARG A 181 2.77 26.08 -10.14
CA ARG A 181 3.90 26.94 -10.54
C ARG A 181 4.49 26.53 -11.89
N ALA A 182 4.68 25.24 -12.10
CA ALA A 182 5.23 24.72 -13.35
C ALA A 182 4.28 24.93 -14.55
N LEU A 183 2.99 25.15 -14.29
CA LEU A 183 1.99 25.59 -15.27
C LEU A 183 1.72 27.10 -15.17
N ASN A 184 2.74 27.92 -14.91
CA ASN A 184 2.66 29.39 -14.92
C ASN A 184 1.58 29.99 -14.00
N GLY A 185 1.28 29.33 -12.88
CA GLY A 185 0.31 29.83 -11.90
C GLY A 185 -1.14 29.79 -12.36
N ASN A 186 -1.50 28.95 -13.34
CA ASN A 186 -2.87 28.85 -13.82
C ASN A 186 -3.15 27.46 -14.44
N LEU A 187 -4.19 26.79 -13.96
CA LEU A 187 -4.64 25.50 -14.50
C LEU A 187 -5.84 25.63 -15.46
N ARG A 188 -6.53 26.78 -15.51
CA ARG A 188 -7.71 26.97 -16.36
C ARG A 188 -7.40 26.71 -17.83
N GLY A 189 -8.28 25.94 -18.47
CA GLY A 189 -8.11 25.55 -19.88
C GLY A 189 -7.04 24.47 -20.11
N LYS A 190 -6.37 23.99 -19.06
CA LYS A 190 -5.35 22.94 -19.13
C LYS A 190 -5.91 21.61 -18.67
N LYS A 191 -5.50 20.55 -19.37
CA LYS A 191 -5.75 19.17 -18.96
C LYS A 191 -4.55 18.68 -18.16
N VAL A 192 -4.79 18.13 -16.97
CA VAL A 192 -3.76 17.51 -16.12
C VAL A 192 -4.00 16.01 -16.10
N ALA A 193 -2.99 15.23 -16.51
CA ALA A 193 -3.01 13.78 -16.43
C ALA A 193 -2.48 13.33 -15.05
N ILE A 194 -3.20 12.43 -14.39
CA ILE A 194 -2.83 11.80 -13.13
C ILE A 194 -2.65 10.31 -13.40
N LEU A 195 -1.42 9.84 -13.20
CA LEU A 195 -1.06 8.43 -13.33
C LEU A 195 -0.82 7.86 -11.95
N GLY A 196 -1.72 6.96 -11.54
CA GLY A 196 -1.74 6.36 -10.23
C GLY A 196 -2.74 7.03 -9.29
N PHE A 197 -3.56 6.19 -8.66
CA PHE A 197 -4.54 6.53 -7.65
C PHE A 197 -4.42 5.60 -6.43
N ALA A 198 -3.99 4.36 -6.56
CA ALA A 198 -3.73 3.49 -5.41
C ALA A 198 -2.66 4.12 -4.49
N PHE A 199 -2.75 3.90 -3.18
CA PHE A 199 -1.79 4.51 -2.24
C PHE A 199 -0.35 3.96 -2.40
N LYS A 200 -0.20 2.79 -3.03
CA LYS A 200 1.07 2.14 -3.40
C LYS A 200 0.88 1.23 -4.63
N GLU A 201 1.98 0.72 -5.18
CA GLU A 201 1.92 -0.28 -6.26
C GLU A 201 1.45 -1.66 -5.75
N ASN A 202 0.90 -2.47 -6.65
CA ASN A 202 0.43 -3.85 -6.42
C ASN A 202 -0.71 -3.96 -5.39
N THR A 203 -1.57 -2.95 -5.31
CA THR A 203 -2.84 -2.99 -4.57
C THR A 203 -3.91 -2.24 -5.36
N ASN A 204 -5.17 -2.62 -5.17
CA ASN A 204 -6.32 -1.88 -5.66
C ASN A 204 -6.89 -0.92 -4.60
N ASP A 205 -6.33 -0.91 -3.39
CA ASP A 205 -6.85 -0.11 -2.29
C ASP A 205 -6.69 1.40 -2.53
N THR A 206 -7.85 2.06 -2.62
CA THR A 206 -8.02 3.49 -2.84
C THR A 206 -8.12 4.31 -1.55
N ARG A 207 -8.33 3.65 -0.40
CA ARG A 207 -8.61 4.31 0.89
C ARG A 207 -7.42 5.13 1.35
N ASN A 208 -7.70 6.37 1.78
CA ASN A 208 -6.68 7.34 2.22
C ASN A 208 -5.53 7.46 1.21
N SER A 209 -5.84 7.38 -0.09
CA SER A 209 -4.85 7.63 -1.11
C SER A 209 -4.37 9.07 -1.06
N ILE A 210 -3.05 9.27 -1.19
CA ILE A 210 -2.49 10.62 -1.32
C ILE A 210 -2.95 11.32 -2.60
N ALA A 211 -3.32 10.55 -3.63
CA ALA A 211 -3.73 11.07 -4.92
C ALA A 211 -5.02 11.90 -4.80
N VAL A 212 -5.98 11.46 -3.98
CA VAL A 212 -7.28 12.15 -3.84
C VAL A 212 -7.11 13.58 -3.33
N HIS A 213 -6.17 13.79 -2.39
CA HIS A 213 -5.88 15.11 -1.84
C HIS A 213 -5.20 16.03 -2.86
N ILE A 214 -4.26 15.49 -3.64
CA ILE A 214 -3.59 16.25 -4.71
C ILE A 214 -4.60 16.61 -5.80
N ILE A 215 -5.46 15.67 -6.19
CA ILE A 215 -6.53 15.89 -7.17
C ILE A 215 -7.47 16.99 -6.67
N ALA A 216 -7.92 16.94 -5.42
CA ALA A 216 -8.79 17.96 -4.83
C ALA A 216 -8.15 19.36 -4.91
N GLU A 217 -6.89 19.50 -4.48
CA GLU A 217 -6.15 20.76 -4.53
C GLU A 217 -6.04 21.31 -5.97
N LEU A 218 -5.68 20.45 -6.92
CA LEU A 218 -5.58 20.84 -8.34
C LEU A 218 -6.95 21.18 -8.94
N ALA A 219 -8.02 20.53 -8.49
CA ALA A 219 -9.36 20.72 -9.03
C ALA A 219 -9.95 22.07 -8.63
N HIS A 220 -9.58 22.60 -7.45
CA HIS A 220 -9.98 23.95 -7.01
C HIS A 220 -9.53 25.07 -7.95
N GLU A 221 -8.44 24.86 -8.71
CA GLU A 221 -7.94 25.79 -9.72
C GLU A 221 -8.73 25.76 -11.04
N MET A 222 -9.80 24.96 -11.13
CA MET A 222 -10.71 24.85 -12.27
C MET A 222 -10.01 24.53 -13.61
N PRO A 223 -9.22 23.44 -13.69
CA PRO A 223 -8.64 22.98 -14.95
C PRO A 223 -9.70 22.65 -16.00
N SER A 224 -9.32 22.53 -17.28
CA SER A 224 -10.29 22.03 -18.27
C SER A 224 -10.68 20.58 -17.96
N GLU A 225 -9.72 19.77 -17.50
CA GLU A 225 -9.92 18.37 -17.15
C GLU A 225 -8.79 17.90 -16.21
N ILE A 226 -9.13 17.08 -15.21
CA ILE A 226 -8.19 16.19 -14.52
C ILE A 226 -8.51 14.78 -14.97
N ALA A 227 -7.62 14.18 -15.77
CA ALA A 227 -7.77 12.81 -16.25
C ALA A 227 -6.99 11.87 -15.33
N ILE A 228 -7.62 10.81 -14.83
CA ILE A 228 -7.02 9.87 -13.89
C ILE A 228 -6.96 8.48 -14.55
N PHE A 229 -5.82 7.82 -14.43
CA PHE A 229 -5.68 6.40 -14.74
C PHE A 229 -4.84 5.70 -13.68
N ASP A 230 -5.36 4.59 -13.17
CA ASP A 230 -4.63 3.64 -12.33
C ASP A 230 -4.90 2.23 -12.86
N PRO A 231 -3.87 1.41 -13.15
CA PRO A 231 -4.04 0.07 -13.70
C PRO A 231 -4.57 -0.95 -12.67
N GLY A 232 -4.51 -0.65 -11.37
CA GLY A 232 -4.92 -1.56 -10.30
C GLY A 232 -6.27 -1.23 -9.67
N CYS A 233 -6.81 -0.02 -9.84
CA CYS A 233 -8.06 0.40 -9.19
C CYS A 233 -9.28 0.33 -10.12
N ASP A 234 -10.44 -0.05 -9.57
CA ASP A 234 -11.70 0.04 -10.28
C ASP A 234 -12.11 1.51 -10.50
N PRO A 235 -12.50 1.93 -11.72
CA PRO A 235 -12.87 3.31 -12.01
C PRO A 235 -14.02 3.87 -11.17
N VAL A 236 -14.97 3.02 -10.74
CA VAL A 236 -16.10 3.42 -9.89
C VAL A 236 -15.59 3.76 -8.49
N GLU A 237 -14.75 2.91 -7.91
CA GLU A 237 -14.15 3.14 -6.60
C GLU A 237 -13.30 4.42 -6.57
N VAL A 238 -12.51 4.66 -7.63
CA VAL A 238 -11.74 5.91 -7.78
C VAL A 238 -12.66 7.13 -7.79
N MET A 239 -13.73 7.10 -8.59
CA MET A 239 -14.66 8.23 -8.65
C MET A 239 -15.44 8.43 -7.34
N ASP A 240 -15.75 7.37 -6.60
CA ASP A 240 -16.40 7.48 -5.30
C ASP A 240 -15.48 8.16 -4.28
N GLU A 241 -14.21 7.78 -4.18
CA GLU A 241 -13.24 8.47 -3.32
C GLU A 241 -13.07 9.96 -3.69
N VAL A 242 -13.03 10.27 -4.99
CA VAL A 242 -13.01 11.66 -5.46
C VAL A 242 -14.26 12.43 -5.02
N ARG A 243 -15.46 11.83 -5.11
CA ARG A 243 -16.73 12.46 -4.67
C ARG A 243 -16.76 12.73 -3.18
N HIS A 244 -16.16 11.87 -2.36
CA HIS A 244 -16.06 12.11 -0.92
C HIS A 244 -15.19 13.33 -0.60
N SER A 245 -14.17 13.60 -1.42
CA SER A 245 -13.25 14.73 -1.24
C SER A 245 -13.71 16.03 -1.91
N ILE A 246 -14.44 15.95 -3.03
CA ILE A 246 -14.86 17.10 -3.84
C ILE A 246 -16.38 17.17 -3.87
N THR A 247 -16.96 18.11 -3.12
CA THR A 247 -18.42 18.30 -3.03
C THR A 247 -19.00 19.29 -4.04
N ASP A 248 -18.19 20.19 -4.62
CA ASP A 248 -18.68 21.12 -5.65
C ASP A 248 -18.81 20.39 -7.00
N GLN A 249 -20.06 20.24 -7.46
CA GLN A 249 -20.40 19.54 -8.70
C GLN A 249 -19.68 20.12 -9.93
N ARG A 250 -19.45 21.44 -9.97
CA ARG A 250 -18.78 22.10 -11.11
C ARG A 250 -17.29 21.75 -11.20
N ILE A 251 -16.69 21.43 -10.06
CA ILE A 251 -15.32 20.94 -9.96
C ILE A 251 -15.31 19.45 -10.33
N LEU A 252 -16.22 18.67 -9.74
CA LEU A 252 -16.32 17.23 -9.96
C LEU A 252 -16.53 16.86 -11.43
N GLU A 253 -17.33 17.64 -12.17
CA GLU A 253 -17.56 17.43 -13.61
C GLU A 253 -16.28 17.46 -14.46
N ARG A 254 -15.20 18.07 -13.95
CA ARG A 254 -13.90 18.18 -14.64
C ARG A 254 -12.96 17.02 -14.33
N VAL A 255 -13.27 16.21 -13.31
CA VAL A 255 -12.47 15.03 -12.96
C VAL A 255 -13.01 13.82 -13.71
N LYS A 256 -12.16 13.15 -14.48
CA LYS A 256 -12.52 12.04 -15.35
C LYS A 256 -11.57 10.87 -15.12
N VAL A 257 -12.09 9.71 -14.71
CA VAL A 257 -11.33 8.46 -14.75
C VAL A 257 -11.37 7.91 -16.17
N ARG A 258 -10.22 7.53 -16.70
CA ARG A 258 -10.03 7.00 -18.05
C ARG A 258 -9.65 5.53 -17.97
N SER A 259 -10.00 4.78 -19.02
CA SER A 259 -9.70 3.34 -19.15
C SER A 259 -8.24 3.05 -19.45
N THR A 260 -7.51 4.00 -20.05
CA THR A 260 -6.13 3.79 -20.51
C THR A 260 -5.25 4.98 -20.16
N TRP A 261 -3.95 4.71 -20.00
CA TRP A 261 -2.95 5.79 -19.86
C TRP A 261 -2.91 6.67 -21.11
N ARG A 262 -3.16 6.11 -22.31
CA ARG A 262 -3.16 6.84 -23.59
C ARG A 262 -4.22 7.94 -23.62
N GLU A 263 -5.46 7.63 -23.27
CA GLU A 263 -6.54 8.63 -23.16
C GLU A 263 -6.24 9.70 -22.10
N THR A 264 -5.58 9.28 -21.02
CA THR A 264 -5.23 10.14 -19.89
C THR A 264 -4.24 11.21 -20.30
N VAL A 265 -3.16 10.83 -20.98
CA VAL A 265 -2.08 11.77 -21.37
C VAL A 265 -2.40 12.57 -22.63
N HIS A 266 -3.29 12.08 -23.51
CA HIS A 266 -3.60 12.74 -24.78
C HIS A 266 -4.09 14.18 -24.57
N GLY A 267 -3.39 15.15 -25.17
CA GLY A 267 -3.70 16.58 -25.08
C GLY A 267 -3.47 17.21 -23.70
N SER A 268 -2.84 16.50 -22.76
CA SER A 268 -2.51 17.04 -21.43
C SER A 268 -1.37 18.06 -21.49
N SER A 269 -1.42 19.05 -20.60
CA SER A 269 -0.36 20.05 -20.39
C SER A 269 0.67 19.61 -19.36
N ALA A 270 0.26 18.74 -18.43
CA ALA A 270 1.13 18.15 -17.44
C ALA A 270 0.68 16.73 -17.13
N MET A 271 1.64 15.90 -16.76
CA MET A 271 1.44 14.55 -16.26
C MET A 271 2.05 14.43 -14.86
N CYS A 272 1.26 13.97 -13.90
CA CYS A 272 1.68 13.75 -12.52
C CYS A 272 1.69 12.24 -12.24
N ILE A 273 2.83 11.71 -11.79
CA ILE A 273 2.94 10.29 -11.40
C ILE A 273 2.83 10.20 -9.88
N LEU A 274 1.73 9.63 -9.39
CA LEU A 274 1.40 9.60 -7.96
C LEU A 274 1.50 8.21 -7.34
N THR A 275 1.61 7.15 -8.14
CA THR A 275 1.79 5.77 -7.69
C THR A 275 2.90 5.09 -8.49
N PRO A 276 3.85 4.38 -7.84
CA PRO A 276 5.08 3.91 -8.49
C PRO A 276 4.90 2.62 -9.31
N TRP A 277 3.79 2.48 -10.03
CA TRP A 277 3.49 1.31 -10.87
C TRP A 277 4.62 1.04 -11.88
N TYR A 278 4.88 -0.24 -12.16
CA TYR A 278 5.91 -0.63 -13.13
C TYR A 278 5.65 -0.05 -14.52
N HIS A 279 4.38 0.05 -14.92
CA HIS A 279 3.91 0.62 -16.18
C HIS A 279 4.40 2.05 -16.43
N PHE A 280 4.57 2.82 -15.36
CA PHE A 280 4.91 4.25 -15.44
C PHE A 280 6.42 4.49 -15.36
N ARG A 281 7.22 3.44 -15.12
CA ARG A 281 8.68 3.56 -15.04
C ARG A 281 9.26 3.77 -16.43
N TYR A 282 10.32 4.58 -16.51
CA TYR A 282 11.10 4.64 -17.74
C TYR A 282 11.82 3.30 -17.94
N PRO A 283 11.75 2.67 -19.13
CA PRO A 283 12.40 1.40 -19.37
C PRO A 283 13.91 1.56 -19.17
N LYS A 284 14.49 0.80 -18.22
CA LYS A 284 15.94 0.66 -18.15
C LYS A 284 16.36 0.03 -19.46
N LYS A 285 17.21 0.68 -20.27
CA LYS A 285 17.84 0.04 -21.44
C LYS A 285 18.35 -1.31 -20.96
N ALA A 286 17.71 -2.38 -21.42
CA ALA A 286 18.18 -3.71 -21.14
C ALA A 286 19.60 -3.77 -21.71
N GLN A 287 20.60 -4.00 -20.86
CA GLN A 287 21.74 -4.77 -21.36
C GLN A 287 21.12 -6.03 -21.94
N ALA A 288 21.36 -6.28 -23.22
CA ALA A 288 20.81 -7.40 -23.96
C ALA A 288 21.27 -8.72 -23.31
N SER A 289 20.63 -9.12 -22.22
CA SER A 289 20.66 -10.48 -21.71
C SER A 289 19.51 -11.19 -22.40
N ALA A 290 19.87 -12.20 -23.19
CA ALA A 290 19.00 -13.00 -24.03
C ALA A 290 17.57 -13.15 -23.48
N ARG A 291 16.60 -13.01 -24.39
CA ARG A 291 15.26 -13.60 -24.25
C ARG A 291 15.42 -15.01 -23.68
N ARG A 292 15.19 -15.17 -22.37
CA ARG A 292 14.81 -16.47 -21.83
C ARG A 292 13.40 -16.68 -22.32
N SER A 293 13.27 -17.40 -23.42
CA SER A 293 12.04 -18.13 -23.71
C SER A 293 11.68 -18.88 -22.43
N SER A 294 10.51 -18.57 -21.88
CA SER A 294 9.90 -19.41 -20.87
C SER A 294 9.60 -20.75 -21.52
N MET A 295 10.55 -21.68 -21.49
CA MET A 295 10.24 -23.11 -21.52
C MET A 295 9.58 -23.45 -20.20
N TRP A 296 8.31 -23.08 -20.07
CA TRP A 296 7.39 -23.87 -19.26
C TRP A 296 6.73 -24.85 -20.22
N SER A 297 7.30 -26.06 -20.20
CA SER A 297 6.64 -27.27 -20.66
C SER A 297 5.26 -27.31 -20.01
N SER A 298 4.24 -27.32 -20.85
CA SER A 298 2.89 -27.73 -20.51
C SER A 298 2.94 -29.14 -19.94
N ASN A 299 3.03 -29.25 -18.61
CA ASN A 299 2.61 -30.46 -17.92
C ASN A 299 1.18 -30.23 -17.45
N GLU A 300 0.32 -31.09 -17.96
CA GLU A 300 -1.10 -31.19 -17.63
C GLU A 300 -1.33 -31.29 -16.13
N ALA A 301 -2.32 -30.52 -15.69
CA ALA A 301 -3.26 -30.83 -14.61
C ALA A 301 -2.71 -31.37 -13.28
N SER A 302 -2.74 -30.50 -12.27
CA SER A 302 -3.61 -30.76 -11.12
C SER A 302 -4.20 -29.43 -10.67
N LYS A 303 -5.47 -29.23 -11.04
CA LYS A 303 -6.37 -28.28 -10.38
C LYS A 303 -6.60 -28.82 -8.97
N GLU A 304 -6.36 -28.03 -7.95
CA GLU A 304 -6.91 -28.10 -6.58
C GLU A 304 -5.96 -27.32 -5.64
N GLU A 305 -6.36 -26.44 -4.73
CA GLU A 305 -7.65 -25.89 -4.34
C GLU A 305 -7.34 -24.72 -3.37
N ALA A 306 -7.93 -23.56 -3.64
CA ALA A 306 -8.08 -22.42 -2.73
C ALA A 306 -9.59 -22.09 -2.82
N ALA A 307 -10.36 -21.79 -1.78
CA ALA A 307 -10.14 -21.47 -0.39
C ALA A 307 -11.51 -21.50 0.35
N THR A 308 -11.49 -21.09 1.63
CA THR A 308 -12.59 -20.43 2.40
C THR A 308 -13.77 -21.26 2.93
N PHE A 309 -14.04 -21.01 4.22
CA PHE A 309 -14.98 -21.64 5.17
C PHE A 309 -16.37 -20.98 5.19
N ILE A 310 -17.49 -21.74 5.36
CA ILE A 310 -18.71 -21.34 6.13
C ILE A 310 -19.53 -22.56 6.70
N LYS A 311 -19.93 -22.44 7.99
CA LYS A 311 -21.01 -23.02 8.86
C LYS A 311 -21.30 -24.53 9.02
N GLU A 312 -20.65 -25.09 10.05
CA GLU A 312 -21.16 -25.85 11.23
C GLU A 312 -22.35 -26.83 11.12
N ALA A 313 -22.02 -28.12 11.09
CA ALA A 313 -22.72 -29.15 11.87
C ALA A 313 -21.81 -29.57 13.05
N PRO A 314 -22.35 -29.87 14.26
CA PRO A 314 -21.54 -30.29 15.39
C PRO A 314 -20.76 -31.57 15.05
N LEU A 315 -19.50 -31.63 15.49
CA LEU A 315 -18.63 -32.78 15.28
C LEU A 315 -19.21 -34.01 15.99
N SER A 316 -19.32 -35.12 15.27
CA SER A 316 -19.61 -36.41 15.88
C SER A 316 -18.37 -36.93 16.64
N GLU A 317 -18.56 -37.84 17.61
CA GLU A 317 -17.42 -38.48 18.32
C GLU A 317 -16.45 -39.18 17.36
N MET A 318 -16.96 -39.67 16.23
CA MET A 318 -16.17 -40.26 15.13
C MET A 318 -15.26 -39.24 14.44
N ASP A 319 -15.77 -38.02 14.20
CA ASP A 319 -15.00 -36.94 13.56
C ASP A 319 -13.82 -36.50 14.46
N VAL A 320 -14.04 -36.48 15.78
CA VAL A 320 -13.01 -36.14 16.78
C VAL A 320 -11.89 -37.19 16.78
N VAL A 321 -12.24 -38.47 16.72
CA VAL A 321 -11.26 -39.58 16.67
C VAL A 321 -10.44 -39.58 15.38
N GLU A 322 -11.03 -39.20 14.25
CA GLU A 322 -10.29 -39.06 12.99
C GLU A 322 -9.33 -37.86 13.01
N LEU A 323 -9.75 -36.73 13.58
CA LEU A 323 -8.89 -35.56 13.77
C LEU A 323 -7.70 -35.86 14.69
N GLU A 324 -7.90 -36.56 15.81
CA GLU A 324 -6.80 -36.96 16.71
C GLU A 324 -5.80 -37.89 16.02
N LYS A 325 -6.28 -38.84 15.21
CA LYS A 325 -5.43 -39.73 14.42
C LYS A 325 -4.65 -38.99 13.34
N PHE A 326 -5.24 -37.96 12.73
CA PHE A 326 -4.58 -37.13 11.73
C PHE A 326 -3.46 -36.29 12.35
N VAL A 327 -3.73 -35.62 13.47
CA VAL A 327 -2.74 -34.80 14.20
C VAL A 327 -1.58 -35.66 14.74
N SER A 328 -1.87 -36.87 15.20
CA SER A 328 -0.86 -37.78 15.77
C SER A 328 0.10 -38.38 14.75
N ARG A 329 -0.25 -38.39 13.45
CA ARG A 329 0.53 -39.09 12.40
C ARG A 329 1.59 -38.25 11.70
N GLY A 330 1.58 -36.92 11.88
CA GLY A 330 2.47 -36.02 11.15
C GLY A 330 2.14 -35.96 9.65
N ALA A 331 1.98 -34.76 9.10
CA ALA A 331 1.50 -34.57 7.73
C ALA A 331 2.47 -35.18 6.70
N SER A 332 2.05 -36.27 6.04
CA SER A 332 2.56 -36.66 4.73
C SER A 332 1.38 -36.77 3.76
N HIS A 333 1.49 -36.02 2.66
CA HIS A 333 0.65 -35.97 1.45
C HIS A 333 -0.83 -36.41 1.56
N THR A 334 -1.70 -35.42 1.85
CA THR A 334 -3.13 -35.18 1.48
C THR A 334 -4.15 -36.34 1.42
N PRO A 335 -5.41 -36.12 1.87
CA PRO A 335 -6.32 -35.13 1.26
C PRO A 335 -6.53 -33.85 2.06
N VAL A 336 -6.72 -32.76 1.33
CA VAL A 336 -7.23 -31.48 1.83
C VAL A 336 -8.68 -31.74 2.25
N ASP A 337 -8.99 -31.60 3.55
CA ASP A 337 -10.30 -31.86 4.16
C ASP A 337 -10.64 -33.35 4.50
N PRO A 338 -10.11 -33.90 5.61
CA PRO A 338 -10.47 -35.23 6.10
C PRO A 338 -11.96 -35.40 6.41
N LEU A 339 -12.72 -34.31 6.60
CA LEU A 339 -14.15 -34.35 6.91
C LEU A 339 -15.03 -34.27 5.64
N LYS A 340 -14.43 -34.16 4.44
CA LYS A 340 -15.13 -34.11 3.14
C LYS A 340 -16.29 -33.12 3.09
N ARG A 341 -16.13 -31.97 3.74
CA ARG A 341 -17.09 -30.87 3.82
C ARG A 341 -16.96 -29.91 2.63
N MET A 342 -15.89 -29.98 1.86
CA MET A 342 -15.74 -29.19 0.63
C MET A 342 -16.63 -29.74 -0.51
N LYS A 343 -17.45 -28.86 -1.09
CA LYS A 343 -18.07 -29.07 -2.41
C LYS A 343 -17.47 -28.06 -3.38
N PRO A 344 -16.95 -28.48 -4.55
CA PRO A 344 -16.48 -27.53 -5.55
C PRO A 344 -17.65 -26.72 -6.11
N GLU A 345 -17.48 -25.40 -6.22
CA GLU A 345 -18.41 -24.58 -6.97
C GLU A 345 -18.33 -24.91 -8.46
N ASN A 346 -19.45 -24.67 -9.16
CA ASN A 346 -19.48 -24.85 -10.61
C ASN A 346 -18.44 -23.93 -11.27
N PRO A 347 -17.70 -24.42 -12.28
CA PRO A 347 -16.76 -23.59 -13.01
C PRO A 347 -17.47 -22.36 -13.59
N CYS A 348 -16.80 -21.22 -13.52
CA CYS A 348 -17.35 -19.96 -14.03
C CYS A 348 -17.67 -20.08 -15.53
N PRO A 349 -18.78 -19.50 -16.03
CA PRO A 349 -19.08 -19.47 -17.46
C PRO A 349 -17.94 -18.82 -18.25
N GLU A 350 -17.67 -19.30 -19.47
CA GLU A 350 -16.56 -18.83 -20.34
C GLU A 350 -16.56 -17.31 -20.60
N ASN A 351 -17.65 -16.61 -20.33
CA ASN A 351 -17.80 -15.14 -20.47
C ASN A 351 -18.15 -14.43 -19.14
N CYS A 352 -17.66 -14.92 -18.00
CA CYS A 352 -17.88 -14.25 -16.73
C CYS A 352 -17.20 -12.87 -16.69
N LYS A 353 -18.00 -11.81 -16.75
CA LYS A 353 -17.53 -10.41 -16.71
C LYS A 353 -16.71 -10.05 -15.46
N GLY A 354 -16.84 -10.80 -14.36
CA GLY A 354 -16.06 -10.58 -13.14
C GLY A 354 -14.71 -11.29 -13.12
N CYS A 355 -14.53 -12.37 -13.89
CA CYS A 355 -13.28 -13.13 -13.95
C CYS A 355 -12.43 -12.81 -15.19
N ASN A 356 -13.03 -12.14 -16.18
CA ASN A 356 -12.38 -11.78 -17.44
C ASN A 356 -11.73 -10.37 -17.38
N PHE A 357 -11.08 -10.04 -16.26
CA PHE A 357 -10.24 -8.84 -16.18
C PHE A 357 -8.97 -8.98 -17.04
N ASP A 358 -8.53 -10.21 -17.32
CA ASP A 358 -7.36 -10.47 -18.16
C ASP A 358 -7.61 -10.30 -19.67
N ALA A 359 -8.88 -10.13 -20.10
CA ALA A 359 -9.22 -9.98 -21.52
C ALA A 359 -9.87 -8.61 -21.87
N ALA A 360 -9.72 -7.60 -21.01
CA ALA A 360 -10.11 -6.23 -21.32
C ALA A 360 -8.87 -5.41 -21.75
N SER A 361 -8.75 -5.16 -23.06
CA SER A 361 -7.77 -4.30 -23.75
C SER A 361 -6.29 -4.71 -23.66
N GLU A 362 -5.63 -4.79 -24.81
CA GLU A 362 -4.17 -4.93 -24.96
C GLU A 362 -3.38 -3.79 -24.25
N ASP A 363 -4.06 -2.75 -23.76
CA ASP A 363 -3.48 -1.50 -23.27
C ASP A 363 -3.49 -1.33 -21.72
N LEU A 364 -4.21 -2.18 -20.98
CA LEU A 364 -4.32 -2.05 -19.51
C LEU A 364 -3.00 -2.42 -18.78
N GLY A 365 -2.10 -3.14 -19.46
CA GLY A 365 -0.84 -3.70 -18.92
C GLY A 365 0.46 -3.20 -19.55
N ASP A 366 0.38 -2.31 -20.55
CA ASP A 366 1.55 -1.87 -21.31
C ASP A 366 2.29 -0.71 -20.63
N PRO A 367 3.65 -0.73 -20.64
CA PRO A 367 4.44 0.42 -20.23
C PRO A 367 4.12 1.66 -21.08
N ILE A 368 4.28 2.85 -20.48
CA ILE A 368 4.10 4.12 -21.21
C ILE A 368 5.07 4.17 -22.40
N ASP A 369 4.51 4.35 -23.60
CA ASP A 369 5.28 4.76 -24.78
C ASP A 369 5.57 6.26 -24.68
N TRP A 370 6.78 6.59 -24.24
CA TRP A 370 7.22 7.96 -24.02
C TRP A 370 7.41 8.76 -25.31
N GLU A 371 7.71 8.10 -26.44
CA GLU A 371 7.84 8.75 -27.74
C GLU A 371 6.47 9.16 -28.28
N TRP A 372 5.50 8.23 -28.23
CA TRP A 372 4.12 8.53 -28.56
C TRP A 372 3.54 9.59 -27.62
N THR A 373 3.79 9.48 -26.31
CA THR A 373 3.34 10.47 -25.31
C THR A 373 3.85 11.86 -25.65
N ALA A 374 5.10 11.99 -26.08
CA ALA A 374 5.66 13.27 -26.52
C ALA A 374 4.94 13.84 -27.75
N SER A 375 4.44 12.99 -28.65
CA SER A 375 3.70 13.43 -29.84
C SER A 375 2.30 14.00 -29.52
N VAL A 376 1.65 13.53 -28.45
CA VAL A 376 0.26 13.87 -28.11
C VAL A 376 0.10 14.89 -26.98
N MET A 377 1.12 15.10 -26.15
CA MET A 377 1.08 16.12 -25.09
C MET A 377 1.27 17.53 -25.63
N LYS A 378 0.59 18.50 -25.01
CA LYS A 378 0.76 19.93 -25.33
C LYS A 378 2.14 20.40 -24.89
N ARG A 379 2.71 21.36 -25.62
CA ARG A 379 3.96 22.03 -25.22
C ARG A 379 3.66 23.20 -24.26
N PRO A 380 4.51 23.45 -23.25
CA PRO A 380 5.63 22.61 -22.81
C PRO A 380 5.13 21.28 -22.21
N ARG A 381 5.85 20.18 -22.49
CA ARG A 381 5.45 18.83 -22.06
C ARG A 381 5.99 18.59 -20.66
N LEU A 382 5.16 18.79 -19.65
CA LEU A 382 5.59 18.74 -18.25
C LEU A 382 5.33 17.36 -17.63
N VAL A 383 6.33 16.79 -16.97
CA VAL A 383 6.21 15.57 -16.14
C VAL A 383 6.59 15.91 -14.71
N LEU A 384 5.65 15.80 -13.79
CA LEU A 384 5.90 15.89 -12.36
C LEU A 384 5.93 14.49 -11.77
N ASP A 385 7.12 14.02 -11.46
CA ASP A 385 7.32 12.68 -10.92
C ASP A 385 7.28 12.72 -9.39
N GLY A 386 6.10 12.41 -8.84
CA GLY A 386 5.86 12.34 -7.41
C GLY A 386 6.45 11.11 -6.72
N ARG A 387 7.06 10.18 -7.47
CA ARG A 387 7.58 8.91 -6.97
C ARG A 387 9.02 8.60 -7.39
N ASN A 388 9.64 9.49 -8.17
CA ASN A 388 11.01 9.33 -8.69
C ASN A 388 11.21 7.98 -9.44
N VAL A 389 10.24 7.63 -10.28
CA VAL A 389 10.19 6.41 -11.08
C VAL A 389 10.60 6.59 -12.54
N VAL A 390 10.75 7.83 -13.03
CA VAL A 390 11.20 8.13 -14.40
C VAL A 390 12.64 8.61 -14.45
N SER A 391 13.24 8.54 -15.64
CA SER A 391 14.56 9.09 -15.92
C SER A 391 14.45 10.48 -16.52
N GLY A 392 14.76 11.53 -15.74
CA GLY A 392 14.81 12.92 -16.21
C GLY A 392 15.63 13.09 -17.50
N PRO A 393 16.91 12.68 -17.52
CA PRO A 393 17.79 12.87 -18.68
C PRO A 393 17.32 12.19 -19.96
N GLU A 394 16.61 11.06 -19.87
CA GLU A 394 16.10 10.37 -21.06
C GLU A 394 14.80 11.01 -21.59
N LEU A 395 13.93 11.49 -20.69
CA LEU A 395 12.72 12.21 -21.08
C LEU A 395 13.01 13.61 -21.61
N GLU A 396 14.03 14.28 -21.10
CA GLU A 396 14.48 15.58 -21.63
C GLU A 396 14.92 15.48 -23.11
N LYS A 397 15.53 14.36 -23.52
CA LYS A 397 15.86 14.10 -24.94
C LYS A 397 14.62 14.03 -25.84
N LEU A 398 13.47 13.61 -25.28
CA LEU A 398 12.18 13.59 -25.97
C LEU A 398 11.45 14.95 -25.90
N GLY A 399 12.08 15.96 -25.27
CA GLY A 399 11.55 17.31 -25.13
C GLY A 399 10.54 17.48 -24.00
N PHE A 400 10.59 16.60 -22.98
CA PHE A 400 9.88 16.82 -21.72
C PHE A 400 10.67 17.76 -20.80
N THR A 401 9.95 18.48 -19.97
CA THR A 401 10.48 19.10 -18.75
C THR A 401 10.08 18.20 -17.60
N VAL A 402 11.06 17.62 -16.90
CA VAL A 402 10.80 16.68 -15.80
C VAL A 402 11.13 17.34 -14.47
N GLN A 403 10.24 17.18 -13.48
CA GLN A 403 10.47 17.62 -12.12
C GLN A 403 10.19 16.48 -11.15
N GLY A 404 11.23 15.94 -10.53
CA GLY A 404 11.13 14.94 -9.47
C GLY A 404 11.00 15.58 -8.07
N ILE A 405 10.67 14.75 -7.09
CA ILE A 405 10.73 15.14 -5.67
C ILE A 405 12.15 14.98 -5.15
N GLY A 406 12.67 16.01 -4.50
CA GLY A 406 14.01 16.05 -3.94
C GLY A 406 15.12 16.09 -4.97
N LYS A 407 14.84 16.60 -6.17
CA LYS A 407 15.83 16.84 -7.24
C LYS A 407 16.00 18.34 -7.41
N GLY A 408 17.11 18.89 -6.93
CA GLY A 408 17.46 20.28 -7.17
C GLY A 408 17.72 20.57 -8.64
N LEU A 409 17.39 21.77 -9.10
CA LEU A 409 17.80 22.25 -10.42
C LEU A 409 19.32 22.42 -10.39
N VAL A 410 20.02 21.81 -11.35
CA VAL A 410 21.45 22.09 -11.55
C VAL A 410 21.53 23.54 -12.02
N ILE A 411 21.99 24.43 -11.14
CA ILE A 411 22.16 25.87 -11.40
C ILE A 411 23.34 26.08 -12.35
#